data_AF-A0A952X4L0-F1
#
_entry.id   AF-A0A952X4L0-F1
#
_cell.length_a   1.000
_cell.length_b   1.000
_cell.length_c   1.000
_cell.angle_alpha   90.00
_cell.angle_beta   90.00
_cell.angle_gamma   90.00
#
_symmetry.space_group_name_H-M   'P 1'
#
loop_
_entity.id
_entity.type
_entity.pdbx_description
1 polymer ?
#
loop_
_entity_poly.entity_id
_entity_poly.type
_entity_poly.pdbx_seq_one_letter_code
_entity_poly.pdbx_strand_id
1 'polypeptide(L)'
;MHPALLIGCLGVMAATTVAAADDDEHGPRLNDRSIVREPVYESAPKYALLVFGPRGEDRIWIVEDGRTLYIDRDGNGDLTDDGPPIRPEDERRIGIGGSAASFDFHYPAEHIRSHGGSPHGDFKLRRWNYDGGEDQYGLSLTVNGTTPFYAGWNAFFATDRESAPVIHFALPLHPRPLRNKELIIGSNPGRFSVAFCRNGEGEGAVSRLSIEALDPSVTPTATIEWPVPPGAGPLTTTHSLNERCCYWEFYTTTFKVPAQAAEGMATVTVSLPLGTNVELSPDTFQMPVRLKASAAPAQ
;
A
#
# COMPACT_ATOMS: atom_id res chain seq x y z
N MET A 1 80.66 -16.79 -11.55
CA MET A 1 80.07 -15.56 -12.11
C MET A 1 79.04 -15.94 -13.16
N HIS A 2 77.75 -15.97 -12.80
CA HIS A 2 76.58 -15.96 -13.68
C HIS A 2 75.43 -15.36 -12.83
N PRO A 3 74.66 -14.37 -13.31
CA PRO A 3 73.60 -13.75 -12.52
C PRO A 3 72.27 -14.53 -12.70
N ALA A 4 71.54 -14.69 -11.60
CA ALA A 4 70.16 -15.17 -11.60
C ALA A 4 69.21 -13.98 -11.79
N LEU A 5 68.40 -14.02 -12.86
CA LEU A 5 67.42 -13.02 -13.22
C LEU A 5 66.08 -13.36 -12.55
N LEU A 6 65.65 -12.53 -11.58
CA LEU A 6 64.29 -12.57 -11.04
C LEU A 6 63.34 -11.85 -12.02
N ILE A 7 62.38 -12.58 -12.59
CA ILE A 7 61.28 -12.00 -13.37
C ILE A 7 60.11 -11.79 -12.42
N GLY A 8 59.79 -10.52 -12.14
CA GLY A 8 58.57 -10.12 -11.44
C GLY A 8 57.40 -10.01 -12.42
N CYS A 9 56.35 -10.79 -12.21
CA CYS A 9 55.07 -10.62 -12.90
C CYS A 9 54.28 -9.49 -12.21
N LEU A 10 54.20 -8.34 -12.88
CA LEU A 10 53.33 -7.23 -12.54
C LEU A 10 51.91 -7.56 -13.06
N GLY A 11 51.02 -8.01 -12.18
CA GLY A 11 49.62 -8.24 -12.50
C GLY A 11 48.86 -6.92 -12.58
N VAL A 12 48.46 -6.51 -13.79
CA VAL A 12 47.57 -5.38 -14.02
C VAL A 12 46.14 -5.83 -13.70
N MET A 13 45.59 -5.37 -12.57
CA MET A 13 44.15 -5.48 -12.31
C MET A 13 43.42 -4.39 -13.09
N ALA A 14 42.76 -4.80 -14.19
CA ALA A 14 41.81 -3.94 -14.87
C ALA A 14 40.53 -3.85 -14.02
N ALA A 15 40.31 -2.71 -13.38
CA ALA A 15 39.03 -2.39 -12.77
C ALA A 15 38.01 -2.11 -13.87
N THR A 16 37.17 -3.08 -14.18
CA THR A 16 35.98 -2.88 -15.01
C THR A 16 34.98 -2.06 -14.21
N THR A 17 34.98 -0.75 -14.43
CA THR A 17 33.85 0.11 -14.04
C THR A 17 32.67 -0.27 -14.93
N VAL A 18 31.75 -1.09 -14.41
CA VAL A 18 30.43 -1.27 -15.01
C VAL A 18 29.71 0.06 -14.80
N ALA A 19 29.56 0.84 -15.87
CA ALA A 19 28.68 1.98 -15.87
C ALA A 19 27.25 1.45 -15.62
N ALA A 20 26.64 1.88 -14.51
CA ALA A 20 25.21 1.73 -14.32
C ALA A 20 24.53 2.49 -15.47
N ALA A 21 23.79 1.77 -16.30
CA ALA A 21 22.91 2.40 -17.27
C ALA A 21 21.82 3.14 -16.47
N ASP A 22 21.71 4.44 -16.69
CA ASP A 22 20.56 5.24 -16.28
C ASP A 22 19.32 4.73 -17.05
N ASP A 23 18.57 3.82 -16.43
CA ASP A 23 17.32 3.24 -16.93
C ASP A 23 16.10 4.05 -16.44
N ASP A 24 16.23 5.38 -16.40
CA ASP A 24 15.33 6.31 -15.68
C ASP A 24 14.33 7.06 -16.59
N GLU A 25 14.12 6.60 -17.84
CA GLU A 25 13.20 7.25 -18.80
C GLU A 25 11.81 6.59 -18.90
N HIS A 26 11.53 5.53 -18.12
CA HIS A 26 10.28 4.77 -18.20
C HIS A 26 9.62 4.56 -16.84
N GLY A 27 9.26 5.66 -16.18
CA GLY A 27 8.37 5.64 -15.00
C GLY A 27 7.07 4.84 -15.26
N PRO A 28 6.32 4.48 -14.20
CA PRO A 28 5.15 3.61 -14.31
C PRO A 28 4.14 4.20 -15.31
N ARG A 29 3.65 3.36 -16.22
CA ARG A 29 2.73 3.76 -17.30
C ARG A 29 1.29 3.78 -16.80
N LEU A 30 1.02 4.56 -15.75
CA LEU A 30 -0.30 4.66 -15.11
C LEU A 30 -1.34 5.39 -15.99
N ASN A 31 -0.89 6.12 -17.02
CA ASN A 31 -1.74 7.02 -17.79
C ASN A 31 -2.55 6.34 -18.90
N ASP A 32 -2.23 5.10 -19.26
CA ASP A 32 -2.97 4.40 -20.30
C ASP A 32 -4.24 3.81 -19.70
N ARG A 33 -5.34 4.45 -20.08
CA ARG A 33 -6.69 4.21 -19.59
C ARG A 33 -7.60 3.69 -20.70
N SER A 34 -7.07 2.98 -21.69
CA SER A 34 -7.89 2.46 -22.78
C SER A 34 -8.84 1.36 -22.30
N ILE A 35 -10.09 1.41 -22.78
CA ILE A 35 -11.04 0.30 -22.75
C ILE A 35 -11.38 0.03 -24.22
N VAL A 36 -11.19 -1.21 -24.66
CA VAL A 36 -11.44 -1.66 -26.04
C VAL A 36 -12.94 -1.76 -26.31
N ARG A 37 -13.69 -2.30 -25.35
CA ARG A 37 -15.14 -2.43 -25.45
C ARG A 37 -15.81 -2.43 -24.07
N GLU A 38 -16.91 -1.71 -23.99
CA GLU A 38 -17.77 -1.65 -22.80
C GLU A 38 -19.08 -2.40 -23.03
N PRO A 39 -19.68 -2.98 -21.98
CA PRO A 39 -21.05 -3.49 -22.04
C PRO A 39 -22.05 -2.34 -22.15
N VAL A 40 -23.31 -2.68 -22.43
CA VAL A 40 -24.41 -1.72 -22.28
C VAL A 40 -24.78 -1.65 -20.80
N TYR A 41 -24.45 -0.53 -20.16
CA TYR A 41 -24.77 -0.28 -18.75
C TYR A 41 -26.26 0.03 -18.56
N GLU A 42 -26.82 -0.43 -17.44
CA GLU A 42 -28.20 -0.19 -17.01
C GLU A 42 -28.34 1.10 -16.17
N SER A 43 -27.27 1.49 -15.49
CA SER A 43 -27.15 2.68 -14.64
C SER A 43 -25.92 3.52 -15.03
N ALA A 44 -25.66 4.59 -14.27
CA ALA A 44 -24.43 5.34 -14.44
C ALA A 44 -23.22 4.51 -13.96
N PRO A 45 -22.27 4.16 -14.86
CA PRO A 45 -21.12 3.34 -14.51
C PRO A 45 -20.13 4.10 -13.62
N LYS A 46 -19.37 3.33 -12.84
CA LYS A 46 -18.34 3.80 -11.92
C LYS A 46 -17.05 3.04 -12.16
N TYR A 47 -15.94 3.74 -12.36
CA TYR A 47 -14.69 3.19 -12.87
C TYR A 47 -13.59 3.18 -11.82
N ALA A 48 -12.78 2.12 -11.81
CA ALA A 48 -11.48 2.06 -11.16
C ALA A 48 -10.54 1.15 -11.98
N LEU A 49 -9.25 1.47 -11.96
CA LEU A 49 -8.22 0.71 -12.67
C LEU A 49 -7.30 0.05 -11.65
N LEU A 50 -7.13 -1.26 -11.74
CA LEU A 50 -6.15 -2.00 -10.95
C LEU A 50 -4.91 -2.19 -11.81
N VAL A 51 -3.73 -1.92 -11.26
CA VAL A 51 -2.48 -2.13 -11.97
C VAL A 51 -1.51 -2.98 -11.16
N PHE A 52 -0.77 -3.85 -11.85
CA PHE A 52 0.15 -4.82 -11.27
C PHE A 52 1.53 -4.71 -11.90
N GLY A 53 2.51 -5.30 -11.21
CA GLY A 53 3.90 -5.27 -11.64
C GLY A 53 4.61 -3.95 -11.34
N PRO A 54 5.95 -3.91 -11.32
CA PRO A 54 6.71 -2.74 -10.87
C PRO A 54 6.39 -1.45 -11.63
N ARG A 55 6.01 -1.56 -12.91
CA ARG A 55 5.74 -0.43 -13.82
C ARG A 55 4.25 -0.25 -14.13
N GLY A 56 3.36 -1.04 -13.55
CA GLY A 56 1.92 -0.98 -13.85
C GLY A 56 1.60 -1.46 -15.27
N GLU A 57 2.38 -2.42 -15.77
CA GLU A 57 2.25 -3.00 -17.10
C GLU A 57 0.96 -3.79 -17.28
N ASP A 58 0.53 -4.43 -16.20
CA ASP A 58 -0.63 -5.28 -16.13
C ASP A 58 -1.80 -4.47 -15.60
N ARG A 59 -2.92 -4.43 -16.34
CA ARG A 59 -4.04 -3.54 -16.04
C ARG A 59 -5.35 -4.29 -16.12
N ILE A 60 -6.22 -4.02 -15.16
CA ILE A 60 -7.52 -4.65 -15.04
C ILE A 60 -8.53 -3.56 -14.70
N TRP A 61 -9.46 -3.33 -15.61
CA TRP A 61 -10.62 -2.48 -15.35
C TRP A 61 -11.61 -3.19 -14.44
N ILE A 62 -12.12 -2.43 -13.47
CA ILE A 62 -13.34 -2.79 -12.75
C ILE A 62 -14.37 -1.66 -12.93
N VAL A 63 -15.58 -2.03 -13.31
CA VAL A 63 -16.68 -1.10 -13.54
C VAL A 63 -17.91 -1.55 -12.77
N GLU A 64 -18.36 -0.72 -11.83
CA GLU A 64 -19.62 -0.93 -11.12
C GLU A 64 -20.76 -0.22 -11.85
N ASP A 65 -21.81 -0.96 -12.15
CA ASP A 65 -23.05 -0.48 -12.77
C ASP A 65 -24.23 -0.80 -11.85
N GLY A 66 -24.63 0.18 -11.04
CA GLY A 66 -25.70 0.00 -10.05
C GLY A 66 -25.35 -1.03 -8.98
N ARG A 67 -25.77 -2.29 -9.15
CA ARG A 67 -25.41 -3.44 -8.28
C ARG A 67 -24.69 -4.54 -9.05
N THR A 68 -24.16 -4.25 -10.22
CA THR A 68 -23.48 -5.19 -11.12
C THR A 68 -22.01 -4.81 -11.19
N LEU A 69 -21.10 -5.77 -11.09
CA LEU A 69 -19.67 -5.51 -11.28
C LEU A 69 -19.17 -6.20 -12.55
N TYR A 70 -18.58 -5.40 -13.44
CA TYR A 70 -17.83 -5.87 -14.60
C TYR A 70 -16.34 -5.82 -14.27
N ILE A 71 -15.60 -6.85 -14.69
CA ILE A 71 -14.16 -6.96 -14.50
C ILE A 71 -13.56 -7.42 -15.83
N ASP A 72 -12.49 -6.74 -16.23
CA ASP A 72 -11.57 -7.14 -17.32
C ASP A 72 -10.68 -8.27 -16.78
N ARG A 73 -11.20 -9.51 -16.85
CA ARG A 73 -10.59 -10.67 -16.20
C ARG A 73 -9.34 -11.14 -16.92
N ASP A 74 -9.11 -10.76 -18.17
CA ASP A 74 -7.91 -11.11 -18.93
C ASP A 74 -6.98 -9.92 -19.23
N GLY A 75 -7.40 -8.70 -18.87
CA GLY A 75 -6.62 -7.48 -19.00
C GLY A 75 -6.52 -6.95 -20.43
N ASN A 76 -7.41 -7.38 -21.33
CA ASN A 76 -7.42 -6.95 -22.73
C ASN A 76 -8.24 -5.66 -22.97
N GLY A 77 -9.00 -5.22 -21.96
CA GLY A 77 -9.84 -4.02 -22.01
C GLY A 77 -11.21 -4.21 -22.67
N ASP A 78 -11.63 -5.42 -23.01
CA ASP A 78 -12.98 -5.79 -23.44
C ASP A 78 -13.76 -6.32 -22.23
N LEU A 79 -14.65 -5.51 -21.68
CA LEU A 79 -15.45 -5.89 -20.51
C LEU A 79 -16.62 -6.83 -20.85
N THR A 80 -16.69 -7.35 -22.09
CA THR A 80 -17.83 -8.11 -22.61
C THR A 80 -17.53 -9.56 -22.99
N ASP A 81 -16.26 -9.95 -23.10
CA ASP A 81 -15.84 -11.31 -23.50
C ASP A 81 -15.37 -12.19 -22.33
N ASP A 82 -15.06 -11.57 -21.19
CA ASP A 82 -14.48 -12.21 -20.01
C ASP A 82 -15.46 -12.94 -19.08
N GLY A 83 -16.66 -13.29 -19.57
CA GLY A 83 -17.69 -14.00 -18.82
C GLY A 83 -18.73 -13.10 -18.16
N PRO A 84 -19.70 -13.67 -17.42
CA PRO A 84 -20.84 -12.92 -16.94
C PRO A 84 -20.43 -11.85 -15.91
N PRO A 85 -21.20 -10.75 -15.80
CA PRO A 85 -21.00 -9.79 -14.72
C PRO A 85 -21.29 -10.40 -13.36
N ILE A 86 -20.64 -9.86 -12.33
CA ILE A 86 -20.73 -10.36 -10.96
C ILE A 86 -21.90 -9.67 -10.25
N ARG A 87 -22.72 -10.46 -9.56
CA ARG A 87 -23.81 -9.98 -8.72
C ARG A 87 -23.38 -9.96 -7.25
N PRO A 88 -24.05 -9.17 -6.39
CA PRO A 88 -23.72 -9.13 -4.97
C PRO A 88 -23.97 -10.47 -4.29
N GLU A 89 -23.06 -10.86 -3.42
CA GLU A 89 -23.19 -12.00 -2.51
C GLU A 89 -23.19 -11.53 -1.05
N ASP A 90 -23.76 -12.35 -0.18
CA ASP A 90 -23.90 -12.12 1.26
C ASP A 90 -24.46 -10.74 1.62
N GLU A 91 -25.53 -10.31 0.94
CA GLU A 91 -26.20 -9.05 1.26
C GLU A 91 -26.78 -9.09 2.68
N ARG A 92 -26.30 -8.20 3.54
CA ARG A 92 -26.90 -7.96 4.86
C ARG A 92 -27.53 -6.59 4.86
N ARG A 93 -28.75 -6.52 5.39
CA ARG A 93 -29.43 -5.27 5.70
C ARG A 93 -29.42 -5.07 7.20
N ILE A 94 -28.83 -3.97 7.62
CA ILE A 94 -28.66 -3.59 9.01
C ILE A 94 -29.65 -2.44 9.25
N GLY A 95 -30.56 -2.61 10.20
CA GLY A 95 -31.55 -1.57 10.48
C GLY A 95 -32.18 -1.77 11.85
N ILE A 96 -32.17 -0.70 12.64
CA ILE A 96 -33.03 -0.55 13.81
C ILE A 96 -33.91 0.66 13.54
N GLY A 97 -35.23 0.47 13.44
CA GLY A 97 -36.19 1.58 13.53
C GLY A 97 -36.45 2.42 12.27
N GLY A 98 -36.11 1.95 11.07
CA GLY A 98 -36.64 2.54 9.83
C GLY A 98 -35.94 3.78 9.26
N SER A 99 -34.70 4.09 9.65
CA SER A 99 -33.84 4.98 8.85
C SER A 99 -33.23 4.21 7.66
N ALA A 100 -32.69 4.95 6.67
CA ALA A 100 -32.13 4.42 5.42
C ALA A 100 -31.40 3.09 5.64
N ALA A 101 -31.82 2.05 4.91
CA ALA A 101 -31.38 0.68 5.17
C ALA A 101 -29.85 0.59 5.01
N SER A 102 -29.14 0.52 6.14
CA SER A 102 -27.72 0.24 6.13
C SER A 102 -27.52 -1.12 5.46
N PHE A 103 -26.51 -1.27 4.62
CA PHE A 103 -26.25 -2.53 3.94
C PHE A 103 -24.77 -2.82 3.82
N ASP A 104 -24.44 -4.09 3.62
CA ASP A 104 -23.18 -4.50 3.02
C ASP A 104 -23.33 -5.80 2.21
N PHE A 105 -22.45 -5.96 1.24
CA PHE A 105 -22.33 -7.15 0.40
C PHE A 105 -20.93 -7.16 -0.23
N HIS A 106 -20.63 -8.19 -1.02
CA HIS A 106 -19.41 -8.22 -1.80
C HIS A 106 -19.58 -8.85 -3.18
N TYR A 107 -18.64 -8.53 -4.07
CA TYR A 107 -18.48 -9.11 -5.39
C TYR A 107 -17.24 -10.02 -5.39
N PRO A 108 -17.41 -11.35 -5.37
CA PRO A 108 -16.30 -12.27 -5.47
C PRO A 108 -15.93 -12.55 -6.94
N ALA A 109 -14.63 -12.73 -7.20
CA ALA A 109 -14.14 -13.36 -8.42
C ALA A 109 -13.00 -14.30 -8.04
N GLU A 110 -13.04 -15.54 -8.55
CA GLU A 110 -12.03 -16.55 -8.22
C GLU A 110 -10.64 -16.13 -8.72
N HIS A 111 -10.57 -15.72 -9.98
CA HIS A 111 -9.35 -15.32 -10.64
C HIS A 111 -9.56 -14.13 -11.56
N ILE A 112 -8.59 -13.23 -11.54
CA ILE A 112 -8.38 -12.21 -12.56
C ILE A 112 -6.94 -12.37 -13.05
N ARG A 113 -6.69 -12.12 -14.32
CA ARG A 113 -5.41 -12.39 -14.95
C ARG A 113 -5.04 -11.20 -15.81
N SER A 114 -3.81 -10.74 -15.69
CA SER A 114 -3.28 -9.79 -16.64
C SER A 114 -2.95 -10.47 -17.96
N HIS A 115 -3.01 -9.74 -19.08
CA HIS A 115 -2.80 -10.31 -20.40
C HIS A 115 -1.41 -10.97 -20.53
N GLY A 116 -1.38 -12.31 -20.49
CA GLY A 116 -0.13 -13.08 -20.49
C GLY A 116 0.60 -13.18 -19.15
N GLY A 117 0.11 -12.54 -18.09
CA GLY A 117 0.70 -12.58 -16.76
C GLY A 117 0.17 -13.70 -15.86
N SER A 118 0.60 -13.63 -14.60
CA SER A 118 0.21 -14.57 -13.54
C SER A 118 -1.21 -14.29 -13.06
N PRO A 119 -1.99 -15.31 -12.69
CA PRO A 119 -3.30 -15.08 -12.11
C PRO A 119 -3.18 -14.40 -10.73
N HIS A 120 -4.05 -13.43 -10.49
CA HIS A 120 -4.36 -12.89 -9.17
C HIS A 120 -5.62 -13.59 -8.66
N GLY A 121 -5.61 -13.99 -7.39
CA GLY A 121 -6.68 -14.77 -6.77
C GLY A 121 -7.42 -13.98 -5.70
N ASP A 122 -8.42 -14.61 -5.09
CA ASP A 122 -9.14 -14.13 -3.90
C ASP A 122 -9.69 -12.70 -4.06
N PHE A 123 -10.06 -12.32 -5.29
CA PHE A 123 -10.60 -11.01 -5.55
C PHE A 123 -11.95 -10.87 -4.84
N LYS A 124 -12.06 -9.83 -4.01
CA LYS A 124 -13.29 -9.49 -3.32
C LYS A 124 -13.42 -7.98 -3.19
N LEU A 125 -14.41 -7.43 -3.87
CA LEU A 125 -14.82 -6.03 -3.70
C LEU A 125 -16.02 -6.00 -2.76
N ARG A 126 -15.82 -5.53 -1.52
CA ARG A 126 -16.89 -5.26 -0.57
C ARG A 126 -17.41 -3.84 -0.76
N ARG A 127 -18.73 -3.67 -0.75
CA ARG A 127 -19.41 -2.37 -0.71
C ARG A 127 -20.32 -2.31 0.50
N TRP A 128 -20.32 -1.19 1.21
CA TRP A 128 -21.20 -0.97 2.36
C TRP A 128 -21.66 0.49 2.48
N ASN A 129 -22.78 0.68 3.15
CA ASN A 129 -23.30 1.98 3.53
C ASN A 129 -24.01 1.81 4.87
N TYR A 130 -23.51 2.43 5.94
CA TYR A 130 -24.04 2.21 7.29
C TYR A 130 -24.83 3.38 7.86
N ASP A 131 -24.66 4.57 7.30
CA ASP A 131 -25.19 5.82 7.83
C ASP A 131 -26.07 6.57 6.83
N GLY A 132 -26.32 5.98 5.66
CA GLY A 132 -27.04 6.64 4.57
C GLY A 132 -26.20 7.68 3.84
N GLY A 133 -24.88 7.73 4.09
CA GLY A 133 -23.94 8.60 3.40
C GLY A 133 -23.52 8.05 2.03
N GLU A 134 -22.30 8.36 1.64
CA GLU A 134 -21.68 7.80 0.43
C GLU A 134 -21.29 6.33 0.65
N ASP A 135 -21.46 5.52 -0.39
CA ASP A 135 -21.02 4.12 -0.35
C ASP A 135 -19.52 4.00 -0.17
N GLN A 136 -19.14 3.08 0.69
CA GLN A 136 -17.77 2.80 1.05
C GLN A 136 -17.35 1.47 0.44
N TYR A 137 -16.07 1.36 0.07
CA TYR A 137 -15.55 0.20 -0.63
C TYR A 137 -14.29 -0.34 0.04
N GLY A 138 -14.12 -1.64 -0.03
CA GLY A 138 -12.95 -2.35 0.49
C GLY A 138 -12.62 -3.46 -0.49
N LEU A 139 -11.41 -3.42 -1.03
CA LEU A 139 -10.93 -4.41 -1.99
C LEU A 139 -9.89 -5.29 -1.31
N SER A 140 -9.98 -6.61 -1.49
CA SER A 140 -8.92 -7.56 -1.19
C SER A 140 -8.62 -8.43 -2.41
N LEU A 141 -7.36 -8.80 -2.59
CA LEU A 141 -6.92 -9.76 -3.60
C LEU A 141 -5.54 -10.34 -3.24
N THR A 142 -5.20 -11.47 -3.84
CA THR A 142 -3.90 -12.13 -3.73
C THR A 142 -3.13 -11.98 -5.04
N VAL A 143 -2.06 -11.17 -5.04
CA VAL A 143 -1.20 -10.96 -6.21
C VAL A 143 -0.36 -12.20 -6.47
N ASN A 144 -0.36 -12.70 -7.71
CA ASN A 144 0.42 -13.85 -8.18
C ASN A 144 0.19 -15.12 -7.35
N GLY A 145 -0.98 -15.24 -6.72
CA GLY A 145 -1.34 -16.35 -5.84
C GLY A 145 -0.57 -16.41 -4.52
N THR A 146 0.27 -15.42 -4.19
CA THR A 146 1.15 -15.48 -3.01
C THR A 146 1.02 -14.30 -2.06
N THR A 147 0.71 -13.11 -2.56
CA THR A 147 0.85 -11.88 -1.77
C THR A 147 -0.49 -11.18 -1.59
N PRO A 148 -1.15 -11.34 -0.42
CA PRO A 148 -2.42 -10.69 -0.17
C PRO A 148 -2.29 -9.18 0.05
N PHE A 149 -3.18 -8.42 -0.58
CA PHE A 149 -3.28 -6.96 -0.50
C PHE A 149 -4.71 -6.51 -0.20
N TYR A 150 -4.79 -5.28 0.31
CA TYR A 150 -6.04 -4.56 0.52
C TYR A 150 -5.99 -3.16 -0.10
N ALA A 151 -7.13 -2.61 -0.52
CA ALA A 151 -7.28 -1.22 -0.94
C ALA A 151 -8.65 -0.65 -0.53
N GLY A 152 -8.80 0.68 -0.62
CA GLY A 152 -10.02 1.38 -0.25
C GLY A 152 -10.12 1.69 1.25
N TRP A 153 -11.24 1.26 1.84
CA TRP A 153 -11.82 1.74 3.11
C TRP A 153 -12.47 3.12 3.07
N ASN A 154 -12.62 3.66 1.85
CA ASN A 154 -13.39 4.85 1.53
C ASN A 154 -14.03 4.65 0.13
N ALA A 155 -14.81 5.63 -0.34
CA ALA A 155 -15.10 5.74 -1.76
C ALA A 155 -13.80 5.89 -2.57
N PHE A 156 -13.72 5.21 -3.70
CA PHE A 156 -12.60 5.39 -4.64
C PHE A 156 -13.03 5.43 -6.11
N PHE A 157 -14.18 4.84 -6.49
CA PHE A 157 -14.66 4.89 -7.86
C PHE A 157 -14.89 6.32 -8.39
N ALA A 158 -14.59 6.54 -9.67
CA ALA A 158 -14.97 7.76 -10.38
C ALA A 158 -16.14 7.54 -11.33
N THR A 159 -16.83 8.61 -11.74
CA THR A 159 -17.97 8.55 -12.68
C THR A 159 -17.57 8.46 -14.14
N ASP A 160 -16.28 8.63 -14.43
CA ASP A 160 -15.71 8.50 -15.76
C ASP A 160 -14.34 7.82 -15.69
N ARG A 161 -13.91 7.30 -16.83
CA ARG A 161 -12.70 6.50 -16.97
C ARG A 161 -11.43 7.32 -16.79
N GLU A 162 -11.45 8.56 -17.26
CA GLU A 162 -10.32 9.47 -17.27
C GLU A 162 -9.92 9.89 -15.85
N SER A 163 -10.89 10.07 -14.95
CA SER A 163 -10.69 10.39 -13.55
C SER A 163 -10.65 9.17 -12.61
N ALA A 164 -10.82 7.96 -13.14
CA ALA A 164 -10.79 6.72 -12.36
C ALA A 164 -9.53 6.62 -11.50
N PRO A 165 -9.62 6.19 -10.24
CA PRO A 165 -8.42 5.91 -9.45
C PRO A 165 -7.62 4.79 -10.11
N VAL A 166 -6.30 4.83 -9.96
CA VAL A 166 -5.40 3.76 -10.39
C VAL A 166 -4.80 3.13 -9.15
N ILE A 167 -5.27 1.95 -8.77
CA ILE A 167 -4.82 1.24 -7.57
C ILE A 167 -3.65 0.33 -7.94
N HIS A 168 -2.45 0.66 -7.45
CA HIS A 168 -1.22 -0.09 -7.78
C HIS A 168 -0.91 -1.17 -6.75
N PHE A 169 -0.91 -2.44 -7.18
CA PHE A 169 -0.52 -3.61 -6.39
C PHE A 169 0.85 -4.11 -6.84
N ALA A 170 1.91 -3.50 -6.32
CA ALA A 170 3.28 -3.88 -6.66
C ALA A 170 4.27 -3.62 -5.53
N LEU A 171 5.37 -4.35 -5.58
CA LEU A 171 6.60 -4.04 -4.86
C LEU A 171 7.44 -3.02 -5.66
N PRO A 172 8.36 -2.29 -5.01
CA PRO A 172 8.53 -2.19 -3.56
C PRO A 172 7.39 -1.43 -2.87
N LEU A 173 7.27 -1.60 -1.55
CA LEU A 173 6.29 -0.91 -0.70
C LEU A 173 6.94 0.19 0.13
N HIS A 174 6.11 1.11 0.60
CA HIS A 174 6.51 2.26 1.38
C HIS A 174 5.89 2.10 2.79
N PRO A 175 6.69 2.04 3.86
CA PRO A 175 6.17 2.09 5.21
C PRO A 175 5.53 3.47 5.46
N ARG A 176 4.38 3.49 6.13
CA ARG A 176 3.66 4.72 6.48
C ARG A 176 3.05 4.66 7.87
N PRO A 177 2.96 5.79 8.59
CA PRO A 177 2.24 5.83 9.84
C PRO A 177 0.75 5.59 9.56
N LEU A 178 0.17 4.60 10.23
CA LEU A 178 -1.26 4.27 10.07
C LEU A 178 -2.12 5.02 11.09
N ARG A 179 -1.64 5.09 12.33
CA ARG A 179 -2.30 5.78 13.44
C ARG A 179 -1.37 6.85 13.98
N ASN A 180 -1.96 7.99 14.33
CA ASN A 180 -1.28 9.20 14.78
C ASN A 180 -0.36 9.79 13.69
N LYS A 181 -0.70 11.00 13.22
CA LYS A 181 0.10 11.68 12.19
C LYS A 181 1.27 12.46 12.76
N GLU A 182 1.39 12.52 14.09
CA GLU A 182 2.39 13.29 14.82
C GLU A 182 2.81 12.54 16.09
N LEU A 183 4.02 12.83 16.57
CA LEU A 183 4.62 12.30 17.79
C LEU A 183 4.64 13.40 18.86
N ILE A 184 3.86 13.23 19.93
CA ILE A 184 3.69 14.27 20.95
C ILE A 184 4.59 13.99 22.17
N ILE A 185 5.55 14.87 22.44
CA ILE A 185 6.43 14.82 23.62
C ILE A 185 5.61 15.02 24.89
N GLY A 186 5.87 14.20 25.91
CA GLY A 186 5.11 14.19 27.16
C GLY A 186 3.73 13.55 27.06
N SER A 187 3.38 13.01 25.88
CA SER A 187 2.26 12.08 25.75
C SER A 187 2.73 10.63 25.94
N ASN A 188 1.79 9.75 26.28
CA ASN A 188 1.99 8.32 26.25
C ASN A 188 1.01 7.76 25.21
N PRO A 189 1.35 7.82 23.90
CA PRO A 189 0.43 7.33 22.87
C PRO A 189 0.14 5.84 23.04
N GLY A 190 1.05 5.10 23.70
CA GLY A 190 0.92 3.67 23.99
C GLY A 190 0.84 2.82 22.72
N ARG A 191 1.01 3.41 21.54
CA ARG A 191 0.93 2.73 20.25
C ARG A 191 1.69 3.47 19.18
N PHE A 192 2.51 2.75 18.44
CA PHE A 192 3.11 3.20 17.18
C PHE A 192 2.77 2.19 16.09
N SER A 193 2.11 2.66 15.03
CA SER A 193 1.50 1.81 14.02
C SER A 193 1.98 2.16 12.63
N VAL A 194 2.41 1.14 11.87
CA VAL A 194 2.87 1.24 10.49
C VAL A 194 2.02 0.33 9.61
N ALA A 195 1.77 0.76 8.37
CA ALA A 195 1.30 -0.08 7.28
C ALA A 195 2.32 -0.02 6.13
N PHE A 196 2.44 -1.11 5.36
CA PHE A 196 3.24 -1.12 4.14
C PHE A 196 2.33 -0.87 2.94
N CYS A 197 2.54 0.25 2.26
CA CYS A 197 1.60 0.78 1.28
C CYS A 197 2.26 0.94 -0.09
N ARG A 198 1.44 0.90 -1.14
CA ARG A 198 1.79 1.46 -2.45
C ARG A 198 0.79 2.56 -2.77
N ASN A 199 1.32 3.71 -3.19
CA ASN A 199 0.48 4.77 -3.72
C ASN A 199 0.08 4.44 -5.14
N GLY A 200 -1.21 4.54 -5.40
CA GLY A 200 -1.78 4.71 -6.72
C GLY A 200 -2.02 6.17 -7.07
N GLU A 201 -2.87 6.39 -8.07
CA GLU A 201 -3.31 7.71 -8.54
C GLU A 201 -4.78 7.94 -8.19
N GLY A 202 -5.13 9.13 -7.72
CA GLY A 202 -6.49 9.47 -7.33
C GLY A 202 -6.82 9.21 -5.86
N GLU A 203 -7.99 9.68 -5.44
CA GLU A 203 -8.47 9.54 -4.07
C GLU A 203 -8.75 8.07 -3.72
N GLY A 204 -8.39 7.66 -2.51
CA GLY A 204 -8.60 6.28 -2.05
C GLY A 204 -7.70 5.21 -2.69
N ALA A 205 -6.86 5.57 -3.68
CA ALA A 205 -6.03 4.67 -4.47
C ALA A 205 -4.77 4.15 -3.75
N VAL A 206 -4.83 3.89 -2.45
CA VAL A 206 -3.70 3.33 -1.68
C VAL A 206 -3.94 1.85 -1.46
N SER A 207 -3.03 1.01 -1.97
CA SER A 207 -3.00 -0.41 -1.62
C SER A 207 -2.09 -0.64 -0.41
N ARG A 208 -2.38 -1.71 0.34
CA ARG A 208 -1.74 -2.05 1.61
C ARG A 208 -1.46 -3.54 1.64
N LEU A 209 -0.26 -3.91 2.08
CA LEU A 209 0.09 -5.31 2.30
C LEU A 209 -0.73 -5.88 3.45
N SER A 210 -1.29 -7.08 3.24
CA SER A 210 -1.92 -7.84 4.32
C SER A 210 -0.88 -8.23 5.39
N ILE A 211 -1.30 -8.26 6.65
CA ILE A 211 -0.50 -8.86 7.74
C ILE A 211 -0.21 -10.34 7.49
N GLU A 212 -1.00 -11.02 6.68
CA GLU A 212 -0.83 -12.44 6.33
C GLU A 212 0.23 -12.65 5.25
N ALA A 213 0.67 -11.59 4.57
CA ALA A 213 1.73 -11.69 3.57
C ALA A 213 3.13 -11.88 4.20
N LEU A 214 3.26 -11.64 5.51
CA LEU A 214 4.47 -11.90 6.28
C LEU A 214 4.24 -13.10 7.20
N ASP A 215 5.20 -14.02 7.25
CA ASP A 215 5.17 -15.12 8.22
C ASP A 215 4.96 -14.56 9.65
N PRO A 216 4.14 -15.19 10.51
CA PRO A 216 3.86 -14.69 11.85
C PRO A 216 5.10 -14.43 12.72
N SER A 217 6.22 -15.13 12.47
CA SER A 217 7.49 -14.92 13.16
C SER A 217 8.27 -13.68 12.69
N VAL A 218 7.96 -13.16 11.49
CA VAL A 218 8.58 -11.95 10.96
C VAL A 218 8.09 -10.74 11.75
N THR A 219 9.02 -10.04 12.39
CA THR A 219 8.72 -8.83 13.16
C THR A 219 9.45 -7.63 12.55
N PRO A 220 8.73 -6.71 11.89
CA PRO A 220 9.33 -5.46 11.42
C PRO A 220 9.93 -4.65 12.57
N THR A 221 10.98 -3.90 12.28
CA THR A 221 11.62 -3.02 13.26
C THR A 221 11.55 -1.58 12.76
N ALA A 222 11.15 -0.65 13.63
CA ALA A 222 11.16 0.77 13.36
C ALA A 222 12.27 1.45 14.18
N THR A 223 13.23 2.07 13.51
CA THR A 223 14.26 2.92 14.11
C THR A 223 13.89 4.37 13.87
N ILE A 224 13.83 5.16 14.94
CA ILE A 224 13.42 6.55 14.90
C ILE A 224 14.58 7.42 15.34
N GLU A 225 15.03 8.29 14.45
CA GLU A 225 15.96 9.37 14.72
C GLU A 225 15.16 10.61 15.13
N TRP A 226 15.40 11.08 16.35
CA TRP A 226 14.62 12.16 16.93
C TRP A 226 15.29 13.50 16.69
N PRO A 227 14.53 14.56 16.38
CA PRO A 227 15.04 15.92 16.48
C PRO A 227 15.44 16.20 17.94
N VAL A 228 16.57 16.87 18.14
CA VAL A 228 17.11 17.23 19.45
C VAL A 228 17.46 18.72 19.51
N PRO A 229 17.54 19.33 20.71
CA PRO A 229 17.96 20.72 20.84
C PRO A 229 19.39 20.95 20.30
N PRO A 230 19.73 22.18 19.85
CA PRO A 230 21.09 22.50 19.42
C PRO A 230 22.14 22.17 20.49
N GLY A 231 23.20 21.48 20.09
CA GLY A 231 24.29 21.05 20.97
C GLY A 231 24.03 19.75 21.75
N ALA A 232 22.83 19.17 21.66
CA ALA A 232 22.58 17.83 22.16
C ALA A 232 23.20 16.76 21.23
N GLY A 233 23.57 15.61 21.80
CA GLY A 233 23.99 14.44 21.02
C GLY A 233 22.83 13.81 20.24
N PRO A 234 23.12 12.96 19.25
CA PRO A 234 22.08 12.26 18.49
C PRO A 234 21.22 11.40 19.40
N LEU A 235 19.92 11.33 19.09
CA LEU A 235 18.93 10.54 19.83
C LEU A 235 18.22 9.59 18.89
N THR A 236 18.34 8.30 19.17
CA THR A 236 17.73 7.23 18.37
C THR A 236 17.01 6.25 19.29
N THR A 237 15.85 5.76 18.88
CA THR A 237 15.17 4.63 19.54
C THR A 237 14.77 3.58 18.51
N THR A 238 14.69 2.32 18.95
CA THR A 238 14.33 1.19 18.09
C THR A 238 13.18 0.42 18.72
N HIS A 239 12.17 0.09 17.91
CA HIS A 239 10.93 -0.55 18.36
C HIS A 239 10.58 -1.73 17.47
N SER A 240 10.33 -2.89 18.07
CA SER A 240 9.80 -4.06 17.38
C SER A 240 8.29 -3.89 17.18
N LEU A 241 7.79 -4.05 15.96
CA LEU A 241 6.37 -4.00 15.62
C LEU A 241 5.77 -5.41 15.70
N ASN A 242 5.69 -5.95 16.92
CA ASN A 242 5.36 -7.35 17.21
C ASN A 242 3.86 -7.66 17.24
N GLU A 243 3.00 -6.64 17.19
CA GLU A 243 1.55 -6.80 17.18
C GLU A 243 0.99 -6.58 15.78
N ARG A 244 -0.11 -7.28 15.47
CA ARG A 244 -0.80 -7.22 14.18
C ARG A 244 -2.30 -7.02 14.41
N CYS A 245 -2.94 -6.12 13.66
CA CYS A 245 -4.40 -5.96 13.71
C CYS A 245 -4.95 -5.64 12.34
N CYS A 246 -6.27 -5.82 12.20
CA CYS A 246 -7.06 -4.98 11.32
C CYS A 246 -6.56 -5.05 9.87
N TYR A 247 -6.22 -6.28 9.44
CA TYR A 247 -5.81 -6.66 8.09
C TYR A 247 -4.42 -6.19 7.62
N TRP A 248 -3.94 -4.99 7.93
CA TRP A 248 -2.67 -4.44 7.40
C TRP A 248 -1.83 -3.64 8.42
N GLU A 249 -2.20 -3.66 9.71
CA GLU A 249 -1.53 -2.87 10.73
C GLU A 249 -0.45 -3.67 11.46
N PHE A 250 0.78 -3.17 11.46
CA PHE A 250 1.89 -3.64 12.29
C PHE A 250 2.19 -2.60 13.36
N TYR A 251 2.24 -2.98 14.63
CA TYR A 251 2.39 -2.00 15.71
C TYR A 251 3.10 -2.55 16.95
N THR A 252 3.44 -1.63 17.85
CA THR A 252 3.87 -1.94 19.22
C THR A 252 2.96 -1.20 20.21
N THR A 253 2.77 -1.75 21.41
CA THR A 253 1.96 -1.15 22.49
C THR A 253 2.79 -0.46 23.57
N THR A 254 4.12 -0.53 23.47
CA THR A 254 5.04 -0.01 24.50
C THR A 254 5.72 1.29 24.08
N PHE A 255 5.26 1.90 22.98
CA PHE A 255 5.85 3.10 22.40
C PHE A 255 5.72 4.34 23.27
N LYS A 256 6.83 5.07 23.42
CA LYS A 256 6.92 6.36 24.12
C LYS A 256 7.81 7.32 23.33
N VAL A 257 7.39 8.59 23.27
CA VAL A 257 8.22 9.68 22.74
C VAL A 257 9.26 10.06 23.82
N PRO A 258 10.57 10.03 23.52
CA PRO A 258 11.61 10.43 24.47
C PRO A 258 11.41 11.87 24.95
N ALA A 259 11.57 12.11 26.25
CA ALA A 259 11.46 13.45 26.82
C ALA A 259 12.58 14.41 26.35
N GLN A 260 13.69 13.85 25.85
CA GLN A 260 14.84 14.58 25.32
C GLN A 260 14.64 15.03 23.87
N ALA A 261 13.62 14.53 23.17
CA ALA A 261 13.31 14.98 21.83
C ALA A 261 12.87 16.46 21.85
N ALA A 262 13.18 17.17 20.77
CA ALA A 262 12.71 18.52 20.50
C ALA A 262 11.55 18.52 19.50
N GLU A 263 10.90 19.66 19.29
CA GLU A 263 10.00 19.82 18.15
C GLU A 263 10.78 19.79 16.84
N GLY A 264 10.20 19.19 15.80
CA GLY A 264 10.86 19.05 14.51
C GLY A 264 10.27 17.91 13.68
N MET A 265 11.11 17.28 12.86
CA MET A 265 10.76 16.09 12.10
C MET A 265 11.64 14.93 12.57
N ALA A 266 11.02 13.82 12.95
CA ALA A 266 11.71 12.57 13.19
C ALA A 266 11.78 11.76 11.89
N THR A 267 12.95 11.19 11.61
CA THR A 267 13.13 10.20 10.55
C THR A 267 12.79 8.83 11.11
N VAL A 268 11.87 8.12 10.48
CA VAL A 268 11.55 6.73 10.81
C VAL A 268 12.07 5.85 9.67
N THR A 269 12.94 4.90 9.99
CA THR A 269 13.39 3.82 9.10
C THR A 269 12.73 2.53 9.54
N VAL A 270 12.10 1.81 8.62
CA VAL A 270 11.47 0.51 8.89
C VAL A 270 12.19 -0.59 8.14
N SER A 271 12.72 -1.57 8.87
CA SER A 271 13.41 -2.72 8.29
C SER A 271 12.62 -4.00 8.49
N LEU A 272 12.67 -4.88 7.50
CA LEU A 272 12.23 -6.28 7.61
C LEU A 272 13.44 -7.20 7.82
N PRO A 273 13.30 -8.32 8.55
CA PRO A 273 14.34 -9.35 8.65
C PRO A 273 14.80 -9.83 7.28
N LEU A 274 16.10 -10.16 7.16
CA LEU A 274 16.68 -10.75 5.95
C LEU A 274 15.92 -12.02 5.53
N GLY A 275 15.71 -12.18 4.22
CA GLY A 275 14.99 -13.32 3.66
C GLY A 275 13.47 -13.14 3.57
N THR A 276 12.94 -11.99 3.97
CA THR A 276 11.53 -11.65 3.72
C THR A 276 11.30 -11.37 2.23
N ASN A 277 10.23 -11.93 1.64
CA ASN A 277 9.87 -11.73 0.23
C ASN A 277 9.17 -10.38 -0.06
N VAL A 278 9.38 -9.39 0.80
CA VAL A 278 8.78 -8.06 0.68
C VAL A 278 9.90 -7.04 0.64
N GLU A 279 9.92 -6.26 -0.43
CA GLU A 279 10.87 -5.18 -0.63
C GLU A 279 10.25 -3.86 -0.17
N LEU A 280 11.02 -3.07 0.58
CA LEU A 280 10.66 -1.71 0.98
C LEU A 280 11.55 -0.71 0.25
N SER A 281 10.95 0.30 -0.38
CA SER A 281 11.68 1.38 -1.03
C SER A 281 10.78 2.60 -1.29
N PRO A 282 11.11 3.79 -0.75
CA PRO A 282 12.03 3.95 0.37
C PRO A 282 11.51 3.19 1.60
N ASP A 283 12.43 2.77 2.46
CA ASP A 283 12.15 2.18 3.77
C ASP A 283 12.00 3.25 4.88
N THR A 284 12.02 4.53 4.50
CA THR A 284 11.97 5.68 5.41
C THR A 284 10.77 6.58 5.19
N PHE A 285 10.32 7.22 6.26
CA PHE A 285 9.36 8.33 6.22
C PHE A 285 9.60 9.33 7.37
N GLN A 286 8.99 10.50 7.27
CA GLN A 286 9.14 11.58 8.24
C GLN A 286 7.87 11.74 9.09
N MET A 287 8.02 12.03 10.38
CA MET A 287 6.91 12.34 11.29
C MET A 287 7.14 13.64 12.06
N PRO A 288 6.16 14.55 12.12
CA PRO A 288 6.24 15.72 12.98
C PRO A 288 6.34 15.33 14.45
N VAL A 289 7.24 15.99 15.19
CA VAL A 289 7.36 15.92 16.64
C VAL A 289 6.91 17.25 17.23
N ARG A 290 5.99 17.21 18.21
CA ARG A 290 5.38 18.38 18.84
C ARG A 290 5.44 18.28 20.36
N LEU A 291 5.47 19.42 21.04
CA LEU A 291 5.19 19.45 22.47
C LEU A 291 3.70 19.26 22.71
N LYS A 292 3.36 18.54 23.79
CA LYS A 292 1.98 18.53 24.27
C LYS A 292 1.58 19.97 24.62
N ALA A 293 0.52 20.47 23.98
CA ALA A 293 -0.02 21.78 24.32
C ALA A 293 -0.33 21.81 25.82
N SER A 294 0.21 22.81 26.51
CA SER A 294 -0.18 23.09 27.89
C SER A 294 -1.69 23.28 27.91
N ALA A 295 -2.39 22.58 28.80
CA ALA A 295 -3.82 22.83 29.00
C ALA A 295 -3.99 24.33 29.28
N ALA A 296 -4.78 25.02 28.46
CA ALA A 296 -5.14 26.38 28.77
C ALA A 296 -5.75 26.38 30.19
N PRO A 297 -5.36 27.32 31.07
CA PRO A 297 -5.97 27.39 32.39
C PRO A 297 -7.49 27.50 32.20
N ALA A 298 -8.25 26.66 32.93
CA ALA A 298 -9.70 26.74 32.93
C ALA A 298 -10.11 28.17 33.34
N GLN A 299 -10.85 28.85 32.47
CA GLN A 299 -11.43 30.17 32.75
C GLN A 299 -12.66 30.03 33.66
#